data_AF-A0A653U4X2-F1
#
_entry.id   AF-A0A653U4X2-F1
#
_cell.length_a   1.000
_cell.length_b   1.000
_cell.length_c   1.000
_cell.angle_alpha   90.00
_cell.angle_beta   90.00
_cell.angle_gamma   90.00
#
_symmetry.space_group_name_H-M   'P 1'
#
loop_
_entity.id
_entity.type
_entity.pdbx_description
1 polymer ?
#
loop_
_entity_poly.entity_id
_entity_poly.type
_entity_poly.pdbx_seq_one_letter_code
_entity_poly.pdbx_strand_id
1 'polypeptide(L)'
;MATQYDVTIQFNPGNPMATWSIDGKIEALIAAQKGDTLAFNFEMPDSPAMELASAMLFAGPRQPSTQISPFNKTQIPIVQGSKVRVEHDGLWGFSIAFTAVTKDGISSFYFLPDPELEVGST
;
A
#
# COMPACT_ATOMS: atom_id res chain seq x y z
N MET A 1 -11.12 5.10 19.12
CA MET A 1 -11.89 4.99 17.87
C MET A 1 -10.93 4.45 16.82
N ALA A 2 -11.40 3.65 15.87
CA ALA A 2 -10.53 3.20 14.77
C ALA A 2 -10.29 4.35 13.80
N THR A 3 -9.04 4.58 13.43
CA THR A 3 -8.60 5.59 12.46
C THR A 3 -8.48 4.96 11.08
N GLN A 4 -8.75 5.74 10.03
CA GLN A 4 -8.44 5.37 8.65
C GLN A 4 -7.24 6.19 8.18
N TYR A 5 -6.26 5.53 7.57
CA TYR A 5 -5.13 6.14 6.88
C TYR A 5 -5.31 5.95 5.38
N ASP A 6 -5.24 7.04 4.61
CA ASP A 6 -5.37 7.01 3.16
C ASP A 6 -3.99 6.86 2.52
N VAL A 7 -3.71 5.66 2.01
CA VAL A 7 -2.50 5.31 1.28
C VAL A 7 -2.73 5.61 -0.20
N THR A 8 -2.10 6.67 -0.69
CA THR A 8 -2.23 7.11 -2.08
C THR A 8 -0.99 6.74 -2.87
N ILE A 9 -1.15 5.91 -3.90
CA ILE A 9 -0.11 5.47 -4.83
C ILE A 9 -0.22 6.32 -6.09
N GLN A 10 0.85 7.05 -6.43
CA GLN A 10 0.92 7.89 -7.63
C GLN A 10 1.87 7.27 -8.64
N PHE A 11 1.44 7.17 -9.90
CA PHE A 11 2.26 6.63 -10.99
C PHE A 11 1.85 7.23 -12.34
N ASN A 12 2.78 7.28 -13.28
CA ASN A 12 2.57 7.83 -14.62
C ASN A 12 3.20 6.90 -15.68
N PRO A 13 2.54 6.68 -16.84
CA PRO A 13 3.14 6.00 -17.98
C PRO A 13 4.47 6.58 -18.42
N GLY A 14 5.40 5.70 -18.77
CA GLY A 14 6.75 6.08 -19.18
C GLY A 14 7.66 6.53 -18.03
N ASN A 15 7.11 6.78 -16.84
CA ASN A 15 7.90 6.93 -15.62
C ASN A 15 7.92 5.58 -14.88
N PRO A 16 9.07 4.89 -14.80
CA PRO A 16 9.16 3.63 -14.06
C PRO A 16 9.03 3.82 -12.55
N MET A 17 9.10 5.05 -12.05
CA MET A 17 8.96 5.36 -10.63
C MET A 17 7.50 5.64 -10.28
N ALA A 18 6.94 4.80 -9.42
CA ALA A 18 5.76 5.14 -8.65
C ALA A 18 6.19 5.76 -7.31
N THR A 19 5.32 6.58 -6.73
CA THR A 19 5.47 7.12 -5.38
C THR A 19 4.24 6.78 -4.56
N TRP A 20 4.33 7.00 -3.25
CA TRP A 20 3.20 6.83 -2.36
C TRP A 20 3.22 7.90 -1.26
N SER A 21 2.06 8.12 -0.66
CA SER A 21 1.86 9.02 0.48
C SER A 21 0.80 8.46 1.42
N ILE A 22 0.85 8.89 2.68
CA ILE A 22 -0.14 8.59 3.72
C ILE A 22 -0.78 9.92 4.11
N ASP A 23 -2.10 10.01 4.00
CA ASP A 23 -2.87 11.23 4.31
C ASP A 23 -2.28 12.48 3.65
N GLY A 24 -1.78 12.32 2.41
CA GLY A 24 -1.17 13.38 1.60
C GLY A 24 0.28 13.73 1.95
N LYS A 25 0.93 12.99 2.85
CA LYS A 25 2.33 13.19 3.23
C LYS A 25 3.21 12.03 2.80
N ILE A 26 4.41 12.35 2.31
CA ILE A 26 5.43 11.34 2.04
C ILE A 26 6.06 10.96 3.38
N GLU A 27 5.44 10.01 4.07
CA GLU A 27 5.92 9.48 5.34
C GLU A 27 6.41 8.05 5.14
N ALA A 28 7.52 7.69 5.79
CA ALA A 28 8.05 6.33 5.76
C ALA A 28 7.34 5.41 6.77
N LEU A 29 6.63 5.99 7.75
CA LEU A 29 6.07 5.27 8.90
C LEU A 29 4.58 5.55 9.02
N ILE A 30 3.77 4.49 9.13
CA ILE A 30 2.38 4.55 9.57
C ILE A 30 2.35 4.11 11.04
N ALA A 31 1.99 5.02 11.95
CA ALA A 31 1.82 4.72 13.36
C ALA A 31 0.35 4.39 13.66
N ALA A 32 -0.03 3.12 13.49
CA ALA A 32 -1.42 2.67 13.62
C ALA A 32 -1.71 2.01 14.97
N GLN A 33 -2.99 1.79 15.24
CA GLN A 33 -3.47 0.96 16.34
C GLN A 33 -4.23 -0.25 15.81
N LYS A 34 -4.32 -1.31 16.62
CA LYS A 34 -5.19 -2.43 16.29
C LYS A 34 -6.63 -1.96 16.07
N GLY A 35 -7.20 -2.37 14.95
CA GLY A 35 -8.53 -1.99 14.50
C GLY A 35 -8.55 -0.83 13.52
N ASP A 36 -7.44 -0.09 13.35
CA ASP A 36 -7.30 0.92 12.30
C ASP A 36 -7.35 0.30 10.91
N THR A 37 -7.55 1.13 9.89
CA THR A 37 -7.71 0.70 8.50
C THR A 37 -6.81 1.49 7.57
N LEU A 38 -6.14 0.79 6.65
CA LEU A 38 -5.43 1.39 5.52
C LEU A 38 -6.35 1.34 4.29
N ALA A 39 -6.60 2.49 3.67
CA ALA A 39 -7.37 2.60 2.43
C ALA A 39 -6.43 2.93 1.25
N PHE A 40 -6.43 2.09 0.21
CA PHE A 40 -5.50 2.20 -0.91
C PHE A 40 -6.14 2.86 -2.13
N ASN A 41 -5.55 3.96 -2.59
CA ASN A 41 -5.99 4.72 -3.75
C ASN A 41 -4.87 4.80 -4.78
N PHE A 42 -5.20 4.64 -6.06
CA PHE A 42 -4.27 4.70 -7.18
C PHE A 42 -4.59 5.94 -8.01
N GLU A 43 -3.61 6.84 -8.11
CA GLU A 43 -3.72 8.13 -8.78
C GLU A 43 -2.73 8.24 -9.95
N MET A 44 -3.19 8.88 -11.03
CA MET A 44 -2.42 9.11 -12.26
C MET A 44 -2.56 10.59 -12.64
N PRO A 45 -1.75 11.48 -12.04
CA PRO A 45 -1.97 12.92 -12.14
C PRO A 45 -1.80 13.49 -13.56
N ASP A 46 -0.94 12.90 -14.40
CA ASP A 46 -0.46 13.56 -15.63
C ASP A 46 -0.73 12.81 -16.95
N SER A 47 -1.63 11.82 -16.97
CA SER A 47 -1.61 10.82 -18.05
C SER A 47 -2.95 10.42 -18.69
N PRO A 48 -2.97 9.98 -19.97
CA PRO A 48 -4.08 9.23 -20.54
C PRO A 48 -4.52 8.08 -19.62
N ALA A 49 -5.84 7.86 -19.59
CA ALA A 49 -6.52 6.85 -18.77
C ALA A 49 -5.85 5.47 -18.89
N MET A 50 -4.98 5.19 -17.93
CA MET A 50 -4.53 3.84 -17.59
C MET A 50 -5.55 3.24 -16.61
N GLU A 51 -5.68 1.92 -16.64
CA GLU A 51 -6.47 1.18 -15.68
C GLU A 51 -5.55 0.30 -14.83
N LEU A 52 -5.83 0.23 -13.54
CA LEU A 52 -5.16 -0.70 -12.64
C LEU A 52 -5.61 -2.12 -13.01
N ALA A 53 -4.70 -2.92 -13.56
CA ALA A 53 -5.01 -4.30 -13.95
C ALA A 53 -4.88 -5.28 -12.78
N SER A 54 -3.84 -5.12 -11.96
CA SER A 54 -3.62 -5.94 -10.77
C SER A 54 -2.75 -5.20 -9.76
N ALA A 55 -3.00 -5.41 -8.47
CA ALA A 55 -2.11 -4.97 -7.41
C ALA A 55 -2.13 -5.93 -6.22
N MET A 56 -0.98 -6.05 -5.57
CA MET A 56 -0.77 -6.91 -4.42
C MET A 56 0.00 -6.15 -3.34
N LEU A 57 -0.57 -6.14 -2.13
CA LEU A 57 0.10 -5.70 -0.92
C LEU A 57 0.80 -6.89 -0.28
N PHE A 58 2.10 -6.75 -0.02
CA PHE A 58 2.89 -7.69 0.73
C PHE A 58 3.20 -7.11 2.11
N ALA A 59 3.14 -7.96 3.14
CA ALA A 59 3.48 -7.60 4.50
C ALA A 59 4.43 -8.63 5.11
N GLY A 60 5.41 -8.17 5.88
CA GLY A 60 6.34 -9.04 6.59
C GLY A 60 6.84 -8.43 7.90
N PRO A 61 7.12 -9.25 8.93
CA PRO A 61 7.57 -8.76 10.23
C PRO A 61 8.98 -8.18 10.15
N ARG A 62 9.23 -7.10 10.88
CA ARG A 62 10.57 -6.48 11.02
C ARG A 62 11.23 -6.86 12.35
N GLN A 63 10.53 -7.59 13.21
CA GLN A 63 11.02 -8.03 14.51
C GLN A 63 10.82 -9.55 14.70
N PRO A 64 11.72 -10.24 15.42
CA PRO A 64 11.54 -11.64 15.77
C PRO A 64 10.24 -11.87 16.55
N SER A 65 9.68 -13.08 16.44
CA SER A 65 8.51 -13.52 17.22
C SER A 65 7.23 -12.70 17.02
N THR A 66 7.17 -11.84 15.99
CA THR A 66 5.97 -11.09 15.60
C THR A 66 5.12 -11.94 14.65
N GLN A 67 3.80 -11.70 14.61
CA GLN A 67 2.93 -12.31 13.61
C GLN A 67 3.43 -12.03 12.20
N ILE A 68 3.23 -12.99 11.29
CA ILE A 68 3.77 -12.93 9.93
C ILE A 68 3.24 -11.73 9.11
N SER A 69 2.10 -11.18 9.51
CA SER A 69 1.47 -10.01 8.90
C SER A 69 0.56 -9.31 9.91
N PRO A 70 0.38 -7.98 9.82
CA PRO A 70 -0.58 -7.26 10.64
C PRO A 70 -2.04 -7.49 10.21
N PHE A 71 -2.27 -8.15 9.07
CA PHE A 71 -3.59 -8.22 8.41
C PHE A 71 -4.16 -9.65 8.30
N ASN A 72 -3.63 -10.62 9.06
CA ASN A 72 -3.89 -12.07 8.95
C ASN A 72 -3.45 -12.74 7.63
N LYS A 73 -3.03 -11.97 6.61
CA LYS A 73 -2.53 -12.47 5.33
C LYS A 73 -1.26 -11.72 4.93
N THR A 74 -0.27 -12.43 4.39
CA THR A 74 0.99 -11.85 3.93
C THR A 74 0.91 -11.26 2.53
N GLN A 75 -0.10 -11.67 1.75
CA GLN A 75 -0.36 -11.20 0.40
C GLN A 75 -1.84 -10.86 0.28
N ILE A 76 -2.13 -9.61 -0.07
CA ILE A 76 -3.49 -9.09 -0.13
C ILE A 76 -3.70 -8.45 -1.49
N PRO A 77 -4.57 -9.00 -2.35
CA PRO A 77 -4.98 -8.33 -3.56
C PRO A 77 -5.64 -7.00 -3.19
N ILE A 78 -5.14 -5.91 -3.74
CA ILE A 78 -5.72 -4.58 -3.57
C ILE A 78 -6.14 -4.04 -4.93
N VAL A 79 -7.22 -3.28 -4.92
CA VAL A 79 -7.80 -2.53 -6.05
C VAL A 79 -8.12 -1.12 -5.58
N GLN A 80 -8.51 -0.24 -6.49
CA GLN A 80 -8.96 1.12 -6.16
C GLN A 80 -9.97 1.13 -4.98
N GLY A 81 -9.65 1.88 -3.92
CA GLY A 81 -10.50 2.02 -2.74
C GLY A 81 -10.49 0.81 -1.79
N SER A 82 -9.60 -0.17 -2.00
CA SER A 82 -9.48 -1.32 -1.10
C SER A 82 -9.14 -0.89 0.31
N LYS A 83 -9.75 -1.55 1.30
CA LYS A 83 -9.52 -1.29 2.73
C LYS A 83 -8.98 -2.52 3.41
N VAL A 84 -7.90 -2.36 4.16
CA VAL A 84 -7.25 -3.44 4.92
C VAL A 84 -7.18 -3.04 6.38
N ARG A 85 -7.72 -3.90 7.25
CA ARG A 85 -7.78 -3.66 8.70
C ARG A 85 -6.56 -4.24 9.41
N VAL A 86 -6.02 -3.47 10.35
CA VAL A 86 -4.92 -3.87 11.24
C VAL A 86 -5.46 -4.74 12.37
N GLU A 87 -4.88 -5.93 12.56
CA GLU A 87 -5.40 -6.96 13.48
C GLU A 87 -4.42 -7.33 14.60
N HIS A 88 -3.12 -7.02 14.43
CA HIS A 88 -2.05 -7.37 15.36
C HIS A 88 -1.16 -6.18 15.67
N ASP A 89 -0.53 -6.21 16.86
CA ASP A 89 0.45 -5.21 17.33
C ASP A 89 1.89 -5.66 17.04
N GLY A 90 2.80 -4.72 16.76
CA GLY A 90 4.18 -5.02 16.34
C GLY A 90 4.73 -4.07 15.27
N LEU A 91 5.83 -4.48 14.63
CA LEU A 91 6.50 -3.71 13.57
C LEU A 91 6.60 -4.54 12.28
N TRP A 92 6.14 -3.97 11.17
CA TRP A 92 6.13 -4.60 9.86
C TRP A 92 6.65 -3.68 8.77
N GLY A 93 7.19 -4.30 7.73
CA GLY A 93 7.41 -3.63 6.44
C GLY A 93 6.38 -4.09 5.42
N PHE A 94 6.08 -3.22 4.46
CA PHE A 94 5.22 -3.54 3.32
C PHE A 94 5.96 -3.37 2.01
N SER A 95 5.37 -3.93 0.97
CA SER A 95 5.62 -3.49 -0.39
C SER A 95 4.35 -3.63 -1.21
N ILE A 96 4.23 -2.84 -2.27
CA ILE A 96 3.13 -2.94 -3.22
C ILE A 96 3.72 -3.25 -4.59
N ALA A 97 3.26 -4.33 -5.21
CA ALA A 97 3.55 -4.62 -6.61
C ALA A 97 2.27 -4.49 -7.42
N PHE A 98 2.31 -3.79 -8.55
CA PHE A 98 1.11 -3.62 -9.37
C PHE A 98 1.43 -3.48 -10.86
N THR A 99 0.42 -3.76 -11.67
CA THR A 99 0.43 -3.59 -13.12
C THR A 99 -0.66 -2.60 -13.52
N ALA A 100 -0.31 -1.62 -14.34
CA ALA A 100 -1.25 -0.72 -14.98
C ALA A 100 -1.20 -0.91 -16.49
N VAL A 101 -2.35 -0.76 -17.14
CA VAL A 101 -2.51 -1.03 -18.57
C VAL A 101 -3.14 0.19 -19.24
N THR A 102 -2.52 0.64 -20.33
CA THR A 102 -3.09 1.70 -21.19
C THR A 102 -4.30 1.17 -21.97
N LYS A 103 -5.15 2.05 -22.50
CA LYS A 103 -6.26 1.67 -23.40
C LYS A 103 -5.83 0.84 -24.61
N ASP A 104 -4.60 1.01 -25.08
CA ASP A 104 -4.02 0.28 -26.21
C ASP A 104 -3.42 -1.08 -25.80
N GLY A 105 -3.57 -1.49 -24.53
CA GLY A 105 -3.12 -2.78 -24.02
C GLY A 105 -1.64 -2.84 -23.62
N ILE A 106 -0.93 -1.72 -23.60
CA ILE A 106 0.46 -1.65 -23.14
C ILE A 106 0.51 -1.68 -21.61
N SER A 107 1.22 -2.67 -21.05
CA SER A 107 1.41 -2.84 -19.61
C SER A 107 2.63 -2.07 -19.08
N SER A 108 2.52 -1.57 -17.86
CA SER A 108 3.63 -1.05 -17.04
C SER A 108 3.60 -1.72 -15.67
N PHE A 109 4.78 -2.04 -15.14
CA PHE A 109 4.95 -2.80 -13.91
C PHE A 109 5.67 -1.95 -12.88
N TYR A 110 5.17 -1.96 -11.64
CA TYR A 110 5.66 -1.12 -10.57
C TYR A 110 5.90 -1.93 -9.31
N PHE A 111 6.92 -1.55 -8.56
CA PHE A 111 7.22 -2.08 -7.25
C PHE A 111 7.59 -0.94 -6.29
N LEU A 112 6.84 -0.83 -5.20
CA LEU A 112 7.00 0.17 -4.15
C LEU A 112 7.48 -0.53 -2.87
N PRO A 113 8.79 -0.50 -2.56
CA PRO A 113 9.30 -1.05 -1.31
C PRO A 113 9.09 -0.11 -0.12
N ASP A 114 9.10 -0.72 1.07
CA ASP A 114 9.46 -0.10 2.36
C ASP A 114 8.61 1.06 2.91
N PRO A 115 7.26 0.97 2.98
CA PRO A 115 6.52 1.50 4.12
C PRO A 115 6.83 0.70 5.39
N GLU A 116 7.11 1.38 6.50
CA GLU A 116 7.06 0.80 7.84
C GLU A 116 5.65 1.02 8.43
N LEU A 117 5.07 -0.02 9.03
CA LEU A 117 3.87 0.11 9.88
C LEU A 117 4.28 -0.32 11.28
N GLU A 118 4.22 0.62 12.18
CA GLU A 118 4.32 0.37 13.61
C GLU A 118 2.89 0.35 14.15
N VAL A 119 2.51 -0.74 14.79
CA VAL A 119 1.19 -0.89 15.41
C VAL A 119 1.33 -1.04 16.90
N GLY A 120 0.62 -0.21 17.66
CA GLY A 120 0.60 -0.29 19.11
C GLY A 120 1.76 0.41 19.80
N SER A 121 2.55 1.22 19.08
CA SER A 121 3.36 2.26 19.73
C SER A 121 2.42 3.33 20.29
N THR A 122 2.69 3.77 21.51
CA THR A 122 1.85 4.71 22.28
C THR A 122 2.38 6.12 22.20
#